data_AF-A0A7Y2K7F3-F1
#
_entry.id   AF-A0A7Y2K7F3-F1
#
_cell.length_a   1.000
_cell.length_b   1.000
_cell.length_c   1.000
_cell.angle_alpha   90.00
_cell.angle_beta   90.00
_cell.angle_gamma   90.00
#
_symmetry.space_group_name_H-M   'P 1'
#
loop_
_entity.id
_entity.type
_entity.pdbx_description
1 polymer ?
#
loop_
_entity_poly.entity_id
_entity_poly.type
_entity_poly.pdbx_seq_one_letter_code
_entity_poly.pdbx_strand_id
1 'polypeptide(L)'
;HAVQEIYPEAKFGVGPAIDAGFYYDIDITTTLHDEDLKKIEDKMIELSKENKSFVREELSKESAISFFKEKGDQYKLELLSEMNEDDEVISIYNEGSFTDLCRGPHLPASGKIKNIKLLNISGSYWRGDEKNKQLQRIYGISFPKKKMLDDHLYMLEEAKKRDHRKLGRQLDLFSIHEEAGAGLIYWHPKGSRVRLEIEDYWRKAHIDSGYEILYSPHMGKSWLWETSGHLDFYKEGMFSEMDVDEQDYFIKPMNCPFHILMYKSHLRSYRELPMRWAELGTVYRYEKSGVLHGLLRVRGFTQDDAHIFCTHEQVEDEIVEVIRFAREMWKAFGFEKLDFYLSTKPEKAVGEDDLWIKATDSLRNA
;
A
#
# COMPACT_ATOMS: atom_id res chain seq x y z
N HIS A 1 26.66 9.68 -0.97
CA HIS A 1 28.13 9.71 -0.79
C HIS A 1 28.84 8.44 -1.28
N ALA A 2 28.76 7.29 -0.58
CA ALA A 2 29.53 6.08 -0.94
C ALA A 2 29.36 5.63 -2.41
N VAL A 3 28.13 5.70 -2.93
CA VAL A 3 27.86 5.39 -4.34
C VAL A 3 28.57 6.36 -5.28
N GLN A 4 28.63 7.66 -4.97
CA GLN A 4 29.31 8.66 -5.80
C GLN A 4 30.83 8.46 -5.83
N GLU A 5 31.42 8.00 -4.73
CA GLU A 5 32.86 7.68 -4.67
C GLU A 5 33.22 6.47 -5.54
N ILE A 6 32.33 5.48 -5.64
CA ILE A 6 32.53 4.28 -6.46
C ILE A 6 32.13 4.53 -7.93
N TYR A 7 31.05 5.29 -8.13
CA TYR A 7 30.42 5.57 -9.41
C TYR A 7 30.21 7.09 -9.54
N PRO A 8 31.24 7.83 -10.01
CA PRO A 8 31.18 9.30 -10.11
C PRO A 8 30.07 9.83 -11.02
N GLU A 9 29.56 9.00 -11.93
CA GLU A 9 28.45 9.33 -12.84
C GLU A 9 27.06 9.27 -12.19
N ALA A 10 26.96 8.69 -10.98
CA ALA A 10 25.68 8.48 -10.31
C ALA A 10 25.01 9.82 -9.96
N LYS A 11 23.73 9.96 -10.33
CA LYS A 11 22.87 11.07 -9.92
C LYS A 11 21.82 10.59 -8.91
N PHE A 12 21.48 11.45 -7.97
CA PHE A 12 20.70 11.06 -6.79
C PHE A 12 19.31 11.68 -6.83
N GLY A 13 18.29 10.82 -6.82
CA GLY A 13 16.90 11.22 -6.73
C GLY A 13 16.47 11.47 -5.29
N VAL A 14 15.49 10.69 -4.82
CA VAL A 14 14.95 10.77 -3.46
C VAL A 14 15.47 9.62 -2.59
N GLY A 15 15.72 9.90 -1.31
CA GLY A 15 16.19 8.89 -0.36
C GLY A 15 15.64 9.07 1.06
N PRO A 16 14.34 8.84 1.27
CA PRO A 16 13.71 9.02 2.58
C PRO A 16 14.02 7.87 3.54
N ALA A 17 13.86 8.15 4.83
CA ALA A 17 13.72 7.13 5.85
C ALA A 17 12.31 6.48 5.77
N ILE A 18 12.24 5.20 6.08
CA ILE A 18 11.01 4.40 6.17
C ILE A 18 11.04 3.58 7.47
N ASP A 19 9.92 3.05 7.91
CA ASP A 19 9.84 2.28 9.17
C ASP A 19 10.85 1.10 9.22
N ALA A 20 11.12 0.50 8.07
CA ALA A 20 12.05 -0.61 7.90
C ALA A 20 13.48 -0.18 7.50
N GLY A 21 13.85 1.09 7.66
CA GLY A 21 15.18 1.61 7.35
C GLY A 21 15.16 2.84 6.45
N PHE A 22 15.77 2.75 5.27
CA PHE A 22 15.81 3.80 4.27
C PHE A 22 15.92 3.19 2.88
N TYR A 23 15.67 4.01 1.86
CA TYR A 23 16.08 3.69 0.50
C TYR A 23 16.70 4.91 -0.17
N TYR A 24 17.34 4.71 -1.31
CA TYR A 24 17.80 5.80 -2.18
C TYR A 24 17.59 5.43 -3.64
N ASP A 25 16.91 6.31 -4.39
CA ASP A 25 16.76 6.22 -5.84
C ASP A 25 17.96 6.83 -6.54
N ILE A 26 18.61 6.04 -7.41
CA ILE A 26 19.88 6.40 -8.04
C ILE A 26 19.76 6.22 -9.55
N ASP A 27 20.08 7.27 -10.28
CA ASP A 27 20.29 7.23 -11.71
C ASP A 27 21.76 6.92 -11.98
N ILE A 28 22.01 5.69 -12.42
CA ILE A 28 23.34 5.19 -12.73
C ILE A 28 23.23 4.27 -13.94
N THR A 29 24.18 4.39 -14.87
CA THR A 29 24.24 3.60 -16.10
C THR A 29 24.58 2.13 -15.83
N THR A 30 25.42 1.90 -14.83
CA THR A 30 25.81 0.56 -14.38
C THR A 30 24.65 -0.12 -13.64
N THR A 31 24.22 -1.30 -14.08
CA THR A 31 23.26 -2.11 -13.32
C THR A 31 23.94 -2.65 -12.06
N LEU A 32 23.34 -2.37 -10.91
CA LEU A 32 23.84 -2.81 -9.61
C LEU A 32 23.39 -4.25 -9.35
N HIS A 33 24.29 -5.04 -8.79
CA HIS A 33 24.01 -6.40 -8.34
C HIS A 33 24.29 -6.56 -6.84
N ASP A 34 23.84 -7.69 -6.26
CA ASP A 34 24.03 -7.98 -4.82
C ASP A 34 25.50 -7.93 -4.39
N GLU A 35 26.43 -8.20 -5.30
CA GLU A 35 27.88 -8.08 -5.07
C GLU A 35 28.33 -6.62 -4.87
N ASP A 36 27.69 -5.67 -5.55
CA ASP A 36 27.99 -4.25 -5.43
C ASP A 36 27.46 -3.67 -4.13
N LEU A 37 26.38 -4.22 -3.58
CA LEU A 37 25.91 -3.84 -2.24
C LEU A 37 27.02 -3.99 -1.21
N LYS A 38 27.79 -5.07 -1.27
CA LYS A 38 28.90 -5.28 -0.33
C LYS A 38 30.01 -4.25 -0.51
N LYS A 39 30.36 -3.89 -1.74
CA LYS A 39 31.35 -2.83 -2.02
C LYS A 39 30.88 -1.47 -1.49
N ILE A 40 29.60 -1.16 -1.69
CA ILE A 40 28.99 0.08 -1.21
C ILE A 40 28.94 0.09 0.32
N GLU A 41 28.54 -1.01 0.96
CA GLU A 41 28.58 -1.17 2.43
C GLU A 41 29.98 -0.90 3.00
N ASP A 42 31.01 -1.52 2.42
CA ASP A 42 32.40 -1.36 2.87
C ASP A 42 32.85 0.09 2.74
N LYS A 43 32.50 0.77 1.63
CA LYS A 43 32.81 2.20 1.43
C LYS A 43 32.01 3.11 2.37
N MET A 44 30.76 2.78 2.69
CA MET A 44 29.97 3.51 3.71
C MET A 44 30.63 3.42 5.09
N ILE A 45 31.15 2.24 5.46
CA ILE A 45 31.86 2.02 6.72
C ILE A 45 33.19 2.78 6.74
N GLU A 46 33.92 2.82 5.62
CA GLU A 46 35.13 3.63 5.47
C GLU A 46 34.84 5.12 5.71
N LEU A 47 33.85 5.69 5.00
CA LEU A 47 33.46 7.10 5.13
C LEU A 47 32.92 7.44 6.53
N SER A 48 32.25 6.50 7.19
CA SER A 48 31.83 6.68 8.57
C SER A 48 33.02 6.81 9.52
N LYS A 49 34.10 6.03 9.32
CA LYS A 49 35.30 6.09 10.17
C LYS A 49 36.05 7.41 10.04
N GLU A 50 35.92 8.12 8.92
CA GLU A 50 36.48 9.47 8.75
C GLU A 50 35.82 10.50 9.68
N ASN A 51 34.62 10.22 10.19
CA ASN A 51 33.90 11.04 11.16
C ASN A 51 33.76 12.52 10.74
N LYS A 52 33.48 12.74 9.45
CA LYS A 52 33.21 14.07 8.89
C LYS A 52 31.90 14.62 9.45
N SER A 53 31.88 15.92 9.75
CA SER A 53 30.66 16.60 10.21
C SER A 53 29.68 16.80 9.07
N PHE A 54 28.39 16.64 9.35
CA PHE A 54 27.32 17.02 8.42
C PHE A 54 27.02 18.51 8.61
N VAL A 55 27.33 19.32 7.61
CA VAL A 55 27.14 20.78 7.67
C VAL A 55 25.86 21.13 6.94
N ARG A 56 24.87 21.64 7.69
CA ARG A 56 23.62 22.16 7.14
C ARG A 56 23.83 23.62 6.73
N GLU A 57 23.44 23.93 5.49
CA GLU A 57 23.43 25.28 4.95
C GLU A 57 22.02 25.59 4.43
N GLU A 58 21.48 26.73 4.82
CA GLU A 58 20.19 27.22 4.33
C GLU A 58 20.45 28.15 3.16
N LEU A 59 19.77 27.89 2.04
CA LEU A 59 19.92 28.66 0.81
C LEU A 59 18.58 29.25 0.39
N SER A 60 18.62 30.41 -0.26
CA SER A 60 17.45 30.86 -1.01
C SER A 60 17.21 29.91 -2.20
N LYS A 61 15.98 29.86 -2.70
CA LYS A 61 15.63 29.04 -3.85
C LYS A 61 16.49 29.37 -5.08
N GLU A 62 16.73 30.65 -5.33
CA GLU A 62 17.58 31.13 -6.42
C GLU A 62 19.03 30.62 -6.30
N SER A 63 19.60 30.67 -5.08
CA SER A 63 20.95 30.16 -4.81
C SER A 63 21.02 28.64 -4.94
N ALA A 64 20.02 27.92 -4.44
CA ALA A 64 19.94 26.47 -4.58
C ALA A 64 19.80 26.03 -6.04
N ILE A 65 18.94 26.69 -6.82
CA ILE A 65 18.80 26.44 -8.27
C ILE A 65 20.13 26.68 -8.99
N SER A 66 20.81 27.79 -8.69
CA SER A 66 22.10 28.12 -9.30
C SER A 66 23.15 27.05 -8.99
N PHE A 67 23.23 26.63 -7.72
CA PHE A 67 24.16 25.59 -7.25
C PHE A 67 23.94 24.24 -7.95
N PHE A 68 22.70 23.74 -7.98
CA PHE A 68 22.41 22.44 -8.60
C PHE A 68 22.46 22.49 -10.13
N LYS A 69 22.28 23.67 -10.73
CA LYS A 69 22.48 23.88 -12.18
C LYS A 69 23.95 23.81 -12.56
N GLU A 70 24.84 24.40 -11.77
CA GLU A 70 26.30 24.28 -11.96
C GLU A 70 26.76 22.83 -11.75
N LYS A 71 26.19 22.14 -10.77
CA LYS A 71 26.47 20.72 -10.49
C LYS A 71 25.88 19.75 -11.55
N GLY A 72 24.95 20.21 -12.38
CA GLY A 72 24.30 19.39 -13.41
C GLY A 72 23.31 18.34 -12.87
N ASP A 73 22.73 18.58 -11.69
CA ASP A 73 21.84 17.64 -10.99
C ASP A 73 20.37 17.94 -11.31
N GLN A 74 19.88 17.33 -12.40
CA GLN A 74 18.53 17.55 -12.93
C GLN A 74 17.43 17.14 -11.93
N TYR A 75 17.64 16.08 -11.15
CA TYR A 75 16.65 15.60 -10.18
C TYR A 75 16.40 16.61 -9.07
N LYS A 76 17.46 17.24 -8.56
CA LYS A 76 17.33 18.26 -7.51
C LYS A 76 16.74 19.56 -8.05
N LEU A 77 17.05 19.92 -9.30
CA LEU A 77 16.42 21.07 -9.96
C LEU A 77 14.92 20.90 -10.12
N GLU A 78 14.46 19.72 -10.52
CA GLU A 78 13.03 19.41 -10.60
C GLU A 78 12.36 19.47 -9.22
N LEU A 79 12.98 18.88 -8.19
CA LEU A 79 12.47 18.98 -6.81
C LEU A 79 12.34 20.45 -6.37
N LEU A 80 13.35 21.28 -6.62
CA LEU A 80 13.31 22.71 -6.28
C LEU A 80 12.24 23.48 -7.04
N SER A 81 11.95 23.12 -8.30
CA SER A 81 10.94 23.83 -9.11
C SER A 81 9.52 23.68 -8.55
N GLU A 82 9.26 22.60 -7.82
CA GLU A 82 7.97 22.30 -7.20
C GLU A 82 7.84 22.83 -5.76
N MET A 83 8.95 23.26 -5.14
CA MET A 83 8.91 23.82 -3.80
C MET A 83 8.34 25.25 -3.83
N ASN A 84 7.34 25.50 -2.99
CA ASN A 84 6.76 26.83 -2.80
C ASN A 84 7.77 27.73 -2.08
N GLU A 85 7.96 28.95 -2.59
CA GLU A 85 8.93 29.92 -2.06
C GLU A 85 8.58 30.44 -0.67
N ASP A 86 7.30 30.42 -0.31
CA ASP A 86 6.78 31.10 0.88
C ASP A 86 6.67 30.20 2.12
N ASP A 87 6.75 28.87 1.97
CA ASP A 87 6.43 27.92 3.05
C ASP A 87 7.59 26.99 3.47
N GLU A 88 8.67 26.90 2.70
CA GLU A 88 9.71 25.87 2.91
C GLU A 88 11.14 26.41 2.95
N VAL A 89 11.82 26.19 4.07
CA VAL A 89 13.27 26.45 4.18
C VAL A 89 14.03 25.42 3.35
N ILE A 90 14.67 25.89 2.28
CA ILE A 90 15.53 25.08 1.42
C ILE A 90 16.89 24.92 2.10
N SER A 91 17.22 23.69 2.49
CA SER A 91 18.52 23.37 3.08
C SER A 91 19.27 22.31 2.28
N ILE A 92 20.59 22.48 2.23
CA ILE A 92 21.53 21.47 1.73
C ILE A 92 22.37 20.94 2.88
N TYR A 93 22.77 19.67 2.77
CA TYR A 93 23.68 19.03 3.72
C TYR A 93 24.96 18.64 3.00
N ASN A 94 26.08 19.15 3.51
CA ASN A 94 27.42 18.88 3.00
C ASN A 94 28.13 17.85 3.90
N GLU A 95 28.75 16.86 3.26
CA GLU A 95 29.60 15.84 3.87
C GLU A 95 30.84 15.63 3.00
N GLY A 96 31.91 16.38 3.27
CA GLY A 96 33.12 16.32 2.45
C GLY A 96 32.87 16.75 1.01
N SER A 97 33.03 15.84 0.05
CA SER A 97 32.78 16.05 -1.38
C SER A 97 31.31 15.86 -1.78
N PHE A 98 30.48 15.36 -0.87
CA PHE A 98 29.07 15.10 -1.13
C PHE A 98 28.18 16.24 -0.65
N THR A 99 27.21 16.62 -1.48
CA THR A 99 26.18 17.61 -1.13
C THR A 99 24.83 17.08 -1.58
N ASP A 100 23.85 17.11 -0.68
CA ASP A 100 22.49 16.68 -0.97
C ASP A 100 21.44 17.72 -0.51
N LEU A 101 20.32 17.76 -1.24
CA LEU A 101 19.16 18.58 -0.91
C LEU A 101 18.23 17.77 0.00
N CYS A 102 18.11 18.20 1.26
CA CYS A 102 17.29 17.52 2.25
C CYS A 102 16.80 18.51 3.32
N ARG A 103 15.62 18.26 3.90
CA ARG A 103 15.10 19.04 5.05
C ARG A 103 15.78 18.61 6.36
N GLY A 104 16.10 17.32 6.49
CA GLY A 104 16.67 16.71 7.69
C GLY A 104 15.66 16.59 8.84
N PRO A 105 16.12 16.52 10.11
CA PRO A 105 17.51 16.70 10.55
C PRO A 105 18.42 15.50 10.23
N HIS A 106 19.72 15.76 10.11
CA HIS A 106 20.77 14.73 10.00
C HIS A 106 21.49 14.52 11.33
N LEU A 107 22.23 13.40 11.43
CA LEU A 107 23.19 13.19 12.51
C LEU A 107 24.26 14.29 12.50
N PRO A 108 24.98 14.53 13.63
CA PRO A 108 26.01 15.58 13.66
C PRO A 108 27.28 15.21 12.87
N ALA A 109 27.63 13.93 12.77
CA ALA A 109 28.81 13.46 12.06
C ALA A 109 28.66 12.01 11.57
N SER A 110 29.38 11.66 10.51
CA SER A 110 29.32 10.35 9.85
C SER A 110 29.74 9.19 10.75
N GLY A 111 30.61 9.44 11.75
CA GLY A 111 31.08 8.43 12.71
C GLY A 111 30.03 7.96 13.71
N LYS A 112 28.85 8.59 13.74
CA LYS A 112 27.68 8.09 14.48
C LYS A 112 26.99 6.93 13.78
N ILE A 113 27.21 6.75 12.47
CA ILE A 113 26.61 5.68 11.67
C ILE A 113 27.44 4.40 11.84
N LYS A 114 27.03 3.48 12.72
CA LYS A 114 27.88 2.35 13.10
C LYS A 114 27.63 1.04 12.33
N ASN A 115 26.42 0.50 12.43
CA ASN A 115 26.12 -0.83 11.94
C ASN A 115 25.12 -0.71 10.80
N ILE A 116 25.62 -0.79 9.57
CA ILE A 116 24.86 -0.59 8.34
C ILE A 116 24.68 -1.94 7.65
N LYS A 117 23.51 -2.15 7.04
CA LYS A 117 23.26 -3.25 6.11
C LYS A 117 22.40 -2.76 4.96
N LEU A 118 22.87 -2.96 3.73
CA LEU A 118 22.08 -2.86 2.52
C LEU A 118 21.35 -4.19 2.30
N LEU A 119 20.05 -4.10 2.01
CA LEU A 119 19.12 -5.23 2.04
C LEU A 119 18.88 -5.82 0.66
N ASN A 120 18.47 -4.99 -0.30
CA ASN A 120 18.20 -5.39 -1.68
C ASN A 120 18.24 -4.18 -2.63
N ILE A 121 18.22 -4.49 -3.92
CA ILE A 121 18.10 -3.53 -5.02
C ILE A 121 16.74 -3.77 -5.68
N SER A 122 16.03 -2.69 -6.02
CA SER A 122 14.83 -2.76 -6.85
C SER A 122 14.86 -1.70 -7.94
N GLY A 123 14.02 -1.86 -8.96
CA GLY A 123 13.73 -0.77 -9.89
C GLY A 123 12.74 0.22 -9.27
N SER A 124 12.88 1.48 -9.62
CA SER A 124 11.87 2.52 -9.38
C SER A 124 11.75 3.40 -10.62
N TYR A 125 10.68 4.19 -10.70
CA TYR A 125 10.53 5.20 -11.74
C TYR A 125 10.50 6.57 -11.07
N TRP A 126 11.10 7.56 -11.72
CA TRP A 126 11.07 8.92 -11.19
C TRP A 126 9.61 9.40 -11.01
N ARG A 127 9.30 9.93 -9.82
CA ARG A 127 7.94 10.30 -9.37
C ARG A 127 6.91 9.15 -9.34
N GLY A 128 7.36 7.90 -9.47
CA GLY A 128 6.46 6.76 -9.56
C GLY A 128 5.65 6.69 -10.85
N ASP A 129 6.06 7.44 -11.89
CA ASP A 129 5.45 7.39 -13.22
C ASP A 129 6.29 6.51 -14.16
N GLU A 130 5.69 5.43 -14.65
CA GLU A 130 6.32 4.45 -15.55
C GLU A 130 6.81 5.06 -16.88
N LYS A 131 6.30 6.25 -17.26
CA LYS A 131 6.77 6.98 -18.44
C LYS A 131 8.09 7.71 -18.22
N ASN A 132 8.46 7.93 -16.96
CA ASN A 132 9.70 8.62 -16.62
C ASN A 132 10.90 7.66 -16.63
N LYS A 133 12.09 8.24 -16.48
CA LYS A 133 13.34 7.48 -16.43
C LYS A 133 13.31 6.48 -15.27
N GLN A 134 13.70 5.24 -15.57
CA GLN A 134 13.89 4.18 -14.59
C GLN A 134 15.15 4.45 -13.77
N LEU A 135 15.03 4.27 -12.45
CA LEU A 135 16.09 4.43 -11.46
C LEU A 135 16.34 3.09 -10.74
N GLN A 136 17.51 2.97 -10.13
CA GLN A 136 17.85 1.85 -9.28
C GLN A 136 17.74 2.27 -7.82
N ARG A 137 16.86 1.60 -7.08
CA ARG A 137 16.60 1.85 -5.67
C ARG A 137 17.39 0.87 -4.82
N ILE A 138 18.21 1.39 -3.91
CA ILE A 138 18.92 0.59 -2.90
C ILE A 138 18.20 0.74 -1.57
N TYR A 139 17.77 -0.37 -0.95
CA TYR A 139 17.26 -0.38 0.42
C TYR A 139 18.37 -0.68 1.41
N GLY A 140 18.32 -0.03 2.57
CA GLY A 140 19.25 -0.28 3.65
C GLY A 140 18.69 0.05 5.02
N ILE A 141 19.42 -0.36 6.05
CA ILE A 141 19.09 -0.06 7.44
C ILE A 141 20.38 0.17 8.23
N SER A 142 20.29 0.98 9.28
CA SER A 142 21.40 1.23 10.18
C SER A 142 20.95 1.26 11.64
N PHE A 143 21.76 0.70 12.53
CA PHE A 143 21.51 0.71 13.97
C PHE A 143 22.73 1.19 14.77
N PRO A 144 22.51 1.83 15.94
CA PRO A 144 23.61 2.27 16.81
C PRO A 144 24.37 1.10 17.46
N LYS A 145 23.71 -0.05 17.67
CA LYS A 145 24.28 -1.25 18.28
C LYS A 145 24.20 -2.43 17.32
N LYS A 146 25.29 -3.23 17.27
CA LYS A 146 25.36 -4.44 16.42
C LYS A 146 24.25 -5.43 16.71
N LYS A 147 23.96 -5.67 18.00
CA LYS A 147 22.87 -6.57 18.41
C LYS A 147 21.51 -6.20 17.81
N MET A 148 21.18 -4.91 17.72
CA MET A 148 19.90 -4.48 17.14
C MET A 148 19.83 -4.80 15.64
N LEU A 149 20.95 -4.64 14.93
CA LEU A 149 21.04 -5.04 13.53
C LEU A 149 20.90 -6.55 13.39
N ASP A 150 21.63 -7.33 14.18
CA ASP A 150 21.57 -8.79 14.14
C ASP A 150 20.16 -9.31 14.45
N ASP A 151 19.50 -8.77 15.48
CA ASP A 151 18.12 -9.11 15.85
C ASP A 151 17.13 -8.75 14.72
N HIS A 152 17.31 -7.58 14.07
CA HIS A 152 16.48 -7.16 12.95
C HIS A 152 16.67 -8.05 11.72
N LEU A 153 17.91 -8.40 11.37
CA LEU A 153 18.20 -9.30 10.26
C LEU A 153 17.67 -10.70 10.52
N TYR A 154 17.75 -11.19 11.76
CA TYR A 154 17.14 -12.46 12.15
C TYR A 154 15.62 -12.44 11.95
N MET A 155 14.95 -11.36 12.36
CA MET A 155 13.51 -11.19 12.14
C MET A 155 13.15 -11.17 10.64
N LEU A 156 13.94 -10.47 9.80
CA LEU A 156 13.72 -10.45 8.35
C LEU A 156 13.88 -11.85 7.73
N GLU A 157 14.87 -12.63 8.18
CA GLU A 157 15.06 -14.00 7.71
C GLU A 157 13.92 -14.93 8.15
N GLU A 158 13.44 -14.80 9.39
CA GLU A 158 12.25 -15.53 9.85
C GLU A 158 11.00 -15.14 9.06
N ALA A 159 10.82 -13.86 8.73
CA ALA A 159 9.74 -13.38 7.88
C ALA A 159 9.81 -13.97 6.46
N LYS A 160 11.00 -13.98 5.83
CA LYS A 160 11.22 -14.60 4.51
C LYS A 160 10.90 -16.09 4.48
N LYS A 161 11.15 -16.82 5.59
CA LYS A 161 10.79 -18.24 5.69
C LYS A 161 9.28 -18.46 5.72
N ARG A 162 8.52 -17.48 6.22
CA ARG A 162 7.07 -17.54 6.39
C ARG A 162 6.31 -16.81 5.28
N ASP A 163 7.02 -16.38 4.23
CA ASP A 163 6.43 -15.76 3.04
C ASP A 163 5.44 -16.73 2.37
N HIS A 164 4.18 -16.34 2.27
CA HIS A 164 3.11 -17.14 1.68
C HIS A 164 3.36 -17.48 0.21
N ARG A 165 4.16 -16.70 -0.52
CA ARG A 165 4.53 -16.99 -1.91
C ARG A 165 5.51 -18.15 -1.98
N LYS A 166 6.46 -18.19 -1.03
CA LYS A 166 7.41 -19.29 -0.88
C LYS A 166 6.69 -20.56 -0.43
N LEU A 167 5.90 -20.46 0.63
CA LEU A 167 5.13 -21.58 1.17
C LEU A 167 4.06 -22.07 0.17
N GLY A 168 3.38 -21.16 -0.51
CA GLY A 168 2.37 -21.48 -1.52
C GLY A 168 2.92 -22.34 -2.64
N ARG A 169 4.14 -22.03 -3.14
CA ARG A 169 4.84 -22.87 -4.11
C ARG A 169 5.33 -24.19 -3.50
N GLN A 170 5.94 -24.16 -2.32
CA GLN A 170 6.50 -25.36 -1.68
C GLN A 170 5.43 -26.40 -1.30
N LEU A 171 4.25 -25.92 -0.90
CA LEU A 171 3.13 -26.74 -0.44
C LEU A 171 2.11 -27.02 -1.55
N ASP A 172 2.30 -26.45 -2.75
CA ASP A 172 1.41 -26.63 -3.89
C ASP A 172 -0.02 -26.11 -3.60
N LEU A 173 -0.12 -24.88 -3.07
CA LEU A 173 -1.38 -24.26 -2.66
C LEU A 173 -2.00 -23.39 -3.76
N PHE A 174 -1.19 -22.62 -4.47
CA PHE A 174 -1.62 -21.75 -5.55
C PHE A 174 -0.48 -21.43 -6.51
N SER A 175 -0.83 -20.97 -7.70
CA SER A 175 0.10 -20.39 -8.68
C SER A 175 -0.40 -19.03 -9.18
N ILE A 176 0.54 -18.29 -9.77
CA ILE A 176 0.28 -17.05 -10.50
C ILE A 176 0.96 -17.20 -11.86
N HIS A 177 0.22 -16.95 -12.93
CA HIS A 177 0.64 -17.14 -14.30
C HIS A 177 0.66 -15.80 -15.03
N GLU A 178 1.85 -15.29 -15.36
CA GLU A 178 1.99 -14.01 -16.06
C GLU A 178 1.29 -14.01 -17.42
N GLU A 179 1.39 -15.12 -18.16
CA GLU A 179 0.72 -15.36 -19.45
C GLU A 179 -0.82 -15.26 -19.38
N ALA A 180 -1.41 -15.55 -18.22
CA ALA A 180 -2.86 -15.49 -18.03
C ALA A 180 -3.32 -14.16 -17.42
N GLY A 181 -2.40 -13.39 -16.82
CA GLY A 181 -2.67 -12.09 -16.24
C GLY A 181 -2.14 -11.97 -14.80
N ALA A 182 -1.37 -10.92 -14.56
CA ALA A 182 -0.83 -10.62 -13.23
C ALA A 182 -1.94 -10.33 -12.21
N GLY A 183 -1.78 -10.85 -10.99
CA GLY A 183 -2.71 -10.61 -9.88
C GLY A 183 -3.98 -11.47 -9.93
N LEU A 184 -4.01 -12.51 -10.76
CA LEU A 184 -5.08 -13.50 -10.81
C LEU A 184 -4.57 -14.82 -10.24
N ILE A 185 -5.22 -15.29 -9.16
CA ILE A 185 -4.74 -16.44 -8.38
C ILE A 185 -5.38 -17.74 -8.85
N TYR A 186 -4.53 -18.71 -9.14
CA TYR A 186 -4.95 -20.07 -9.49
C TYR A 186 -4.83 -20.94 -8.25
N TRP A 187 -5.97 -21.27 -7.64
CA TRP A 187 -6.00 -22.11 -6.45
C TRP A 187 -5.82 -23.58 -6.82
N HIS A 188 -4.79 -24.23 -6.26
CA HIS A 188 -4.52 -25.65 -6.47
C HIS A 188 -5.36 -26.48 -5.50
N PRO A 189 -5.55 -27.80 -5.72
CA PRO A 189 -6.42 -28.63 -4.89
C PRO A 189 -6.13 -28.57 -3.38
N LYS A 190 -4.88 -28.38 -2.95
CA LYS A 190 -4.55 -28.20 -1.52
C LYS A 190 -4.95 -26.83 -0.99
N GLY A 191 -4.67 -25.75 -1.73
CA GLY A 191 -5.09 -24.41 -1.34
C GLY A 191 -6.62 -24.25 -1.39
N SER A 192 -7.26 -24.82 -2.41
CA SER A 192 -8.73 -24.84 -2.53
C SER A 192 -9.40 -25.55 -1.37
N ARG A 193 -8.79 -26.61 -0.80
CA ARG A 193 -9.31 -27.25 0.42
C ARG A 193 -9.26 -26.32 1.62
N VAL A 194 -8.15 -25.62 1.83
CA VAL A 194 -8.04 -24.62 2.91
C VAL A 194 -9.08 -23.52 2.74
N ARG A 195 -9.21 -23.00 1.51
CA ARG A 195 -10.22 -22.00 1.17
C ARG A 195 -11.64 -22.50 1.43
N LEU A 196 -11.97 -23.73 1.03
CA LEU A 196 -13.29 -24.33 1.24
C LEU A 196 -13.65 -24.40 2.73
N GLU A 197 -12.74 -24.87 3.58
CA GLU A 197 -12.96 -24.93 5.02
C GLU A 197 -13.22 -23.54 5.63
N ILE A 198 -12.48 -22.52 5.18
CA ILE A 198 -12.68 -21.13 5.61
C ILE A 198 -14.05 -20.62 5.17
N GLU A 199 -14.42 -20.84 3.90
CA GLU A 199 -15.70 -20.40 3.35
C GLU A 199 -16.89 -21.12 4.01
N ASP A 200 -16.79 -22.40 4.30
CA ASP A 200 -17.84 -23.17 4.96
C ASP A 200 -18.03 -22.74 6.41
N TYR A 201 -16.94 -22.48 7.13
CA TYR A 201 -16.99 -21.86 8.45
C TYR A 201 -17.66 -20.48 8.39
N TRP A 202 -17.25 -19.64 7.43
CA TRP A 202 -17.84 -18.32 7.22
C TRP A 202 -19.35 -18.40 6.96
N ARG A 203 -19.79 -19.27 6.05
CA ARG A 203 -21.22 -19.44 5.70
C ARG A 203 -22.03 -19.81 6.94
N LYS A 204 -21.53 -20.79 7.69
CA LYS A 204 -22.18 -21.25 8.92
C LYS A 204 -22.28 -20.12 9.96
N ALA A 205 -21.18 -19.42 10.21
CA ALA A 205 -21.14 -18.34 11.19
C ALA A 205 -22.11 -17.19 10.84
N HIS A 206 -22.24 -16.86 9.55
CA HIS A 206 -23.17 -15.84 9.07
C HIS A 206 -24.62 -16.26 9.22
N ILE A 207 -24.96 -17.49 8.80
CA ILE A 207 -26.31 -18.05 8.94
C ILE A 207 -26.71 -18.12 10.42
N ASP A 208 -25.82 -18.61 11.28
CA ASP A 208 -26.05 -18.71 12.73
C ASP A 208 -26.22 -17.31 13.38
N SER A 209 -25.69 -16.26 12.75
CA SER A 209 -25.82 -14.85 13.19
C SER A 209 -26.96 -14.10 12.50
N GLY A 210 -27.83 -14.80 11.76
CA GLY A 210 -29.02 -14.23 11.15
C GLY A 210 -28.78 -13.45 9.85
N TYR A 211 -27.68 -13.71 9.16
CA TYR A 211 -27.47 -13.21 7.80
C TYR A 211 -28.12 -14.14 6.77
N GLU A 212 -28.71 -13.54 5.75
CA GLU A 212 -29.18 -14.24 4.56
C GLU A 212 -28.11 -14.19 3.47
N ILE A 213 -27.88 -15.33 2.81
CA ILE A 213 -26.85 -15.44 1.77
C ILE A 213 -27.43 -15.08 0.40
N LEU A 214 -26.74 -14.18 -0.30
CA LEU A 214 -27.07 -13.76 -1.65
C LEU A 214 -25.97 -14.14 -2.64
N TYR A 215 -26.31 -14.06 -3.92
CA TYR A 215 -25.38 -14.19 -5.05
C TYR A 215 -25.71 -13.11 -6.08
N SER A 216 -24.69 -12.34 -6.47
CA SER A 216 -24.85 -11.28 -7.46
C SER A 216 -23.95 -11.51 -8.69
N PRO A 217 -24.35 -11.01 -9.88
CA PRO A 217 -23.52 -11.07 -11.08
C PRO A 217 -22.13 -10.44 -10.90
N HIS A 218 -21.19 -10.77 -11.79
CA HIS A 218 -19.83 -10.20 -11.78
C HIS A 218 -19.68 -8.93 -12.62
N MET A 219 -20.71 -8.55 -13.37
CA MET A 219 -20.68 -7.41 -14.29
C MET A 219 -21.99 -6.63 -14.23
N GLY A 220 -21.90 -5.33 -14.50
CA GLY A 220 -23.06 -4.43 -14.55
C GLY A 220 -22.81 -3.26 -15.48
N LYS A 221 -23.89 -2.65 -15.96
CA LYS A 221 -23.87 -1.48 -16.86
C LYS A 221 -23.29 -0.25 -16.17
N SER A 222 -22.72 0.68 -16.95
CA SER A 222 -22.16 1.97 -16.50
C SER A 222 -23.03 2.72 -15.48
N TRP A 223 -24.33 2.85 -15.76
CA TRP A 223 -25.27 3.63 -14.92
C TRP A 223 -25.36 3.13 -13.47
N LEU A 224 -25.11 1.84 -13.22
CA LEU A 224 -25.11 1.28 -11.86
C LEU A 224 -24.01 1.94 -11.01
N TRP A 225 -22.86 2.21 -11.64
CA TRP A 225 -21.67 2.78 -11.03
C TRP A 225 -21.75 4.30 -10.93
N GLU A 226 -22.34 4.95 -11.95
CA GLU A 226 -22.65 6.38 -11.93
C GLU A 226 -23.65 6.73 -10.82
N THR A 227 -24.75 5.97 -10.73
CA THR A 227 -25.80 6.20 -9.72
C THR A 227 -25.28 6.01 -8.30
N SER A 228 -24.33 5.10 -8.12
CA SER A 228 -23.67 4.86 -6.84
C SER A 228 -22.55 5.86 -6.52
N GLY A 229 -22.20 6.76 -7.44
CA GLY A 229 -21.08 7.70 -7.32
C GLY A 229 -19.70 7.08 -7.51
N HIS A 230 -19.60 5.76 -7.69
CA HIS A 230 -18.32 5.06 -7.75
C HIS A 230 -17.52 5.37 -9.01
N LEU A 231 -18.15 5.71 -10.13
CA LEU A 231 -17.41 6.05 -11.34
C LEU A 231 -16.47 7.26 -11.12
N ASP A 232 -16.91 8.29 -10.40
CA ASP A 232 -16.12 9.52 -10.19
C ASP A 232 -14.97 9.35 -9.17
N PHE A 233 -15.01 8.28 -8.36
CA PHE A 233 -14.03 8.01 -7.30
C PHE A 233 -13.15 6.78 -7.57
N TYR A 234 -13.66 5.79 -8.29
CA TYR A 234 -13.04 4.49 -8.48
C TYR A 234 -12.70 4.16 -9.93
N LYS A 235 -13.01 5.02 -10.92
CA LYS A 235 -12.73 4.73 -12.34
C LYS A 235 -11.26 4.36 -12.60
N GLU A 236 -10.32 5.01 -11.92
CA GLU A 236 -8.88 4.68 -12.04
C GLU A 236 -8.53 3.28 -11.50
N GLY A 237 -9.33 2.76 -10.57
CA GLY A 237 -9.19 1.43 -9.97
C GLY A 237 -10.13 0.38 -10.56
N MET A 238 -10.87 0.70 -11.62
CA MET A 238 -11.76 -0.24 -12.32
C MET A 238 -11.07 -0.79 -13.58
N PHE A 239 -11.43 -2.02 -13.95
CA PHE A 239 -11.07 -2.53 -15.26
C PHE A 239 -11.82 -1.77 -16.35
N SER A 240 -11.20 -1.66 -17.53
CA SER A 240 -11.80 -1.01 -18.70
C SER A 240 -13.17 -1.57 -19.03
N GLU A 241 -14.01 -0.69 -19.55
CA GLU A 241 -15.33 -1.02 -20.08
C GLU A 241 -15.24 -2.05 -21.21
N MET A 242 -16.27 -2.90 -21.27
CA MET A 242 -16.58 -3.74 -22.41
C MET A 242 -17.82 -3.17 -23.10
N ASP A 243 -17.70 -2.84 -24.37
CA ASP A 243 -18.85 -2.52 -25.22
C ASP A 243 -19.63 -3.81 -25.52
N VAL A 244 -20.86 -3.88 -25.03
CA VAL A 244 -21.81 -4.96 -25.28
C VAL A 244 -23.13 -4.34 -25.73
N ASP A 245 -23.47 -4.51 -27.01
CA ASP A 245 -24.69 -3.98 -27.63
C ASP A 245 -24.84 -2.45 -27.47
N GLU A 246 -23.78 -1.69 -27.79
CA GLU A 246 -23.73 -0.22 -27.68
C GLU A 246 -23.88 0.29 -26.24
N GLN A 247 -23.53 -0.54 -25.26
CA GLN A 247 -23.61 -0.22 -23.84
C GLN A 247 -22.32 -0.62 -23.12
N ASP A 248 -21.83 0.28 -22.27
CA ASP A 248 -20.65 0.04 -21.47
C ASP A 248 -20.97 -0.86 -20.27
N TYR A 249 -20.31 -2.02 -20.22
CA TYR A 249 -20.31 -2.92 -19.08
C TYR A 249 -18.98 -2.89 -18.36
N PHE A 250 -19.04 -2.95 -17.03
CA PHE A 250 -17.88 -3.04 -16.18
C PHE A 250 -17.91 -4.33 -15.36
N ILE A 251 -16.74 -4.91 -15.16
CA ILE A 251 -16.54 -5.93 -14.12
C ILE A 251 -16.65 -5.25 -12.75
N LYS A 252 -17.35 -5.88 -11.82
CA LYS A 252 -17.64 -5.26 -10.52
C LYS A 252 -16.37 -5.07 -9.66
N PRO A 253 -16.09 -3.85 -9.17
CA PRO A 253 -15.03 -3.60 -8.18
C PRO A 253 -15.51 -3.80 -6.73
N MET A 254 -16.82 -3.99 -6.53
CA MET A 254 -17.51 -4.18 -5.25
C MET A 254 -18.92 -4.74 -5.45
N ASN A 255 -19.56 -5.26 -4.39
CA ASN A 255 -20.88 -5.89 -4.48
C ASN A 255 -22.05 -4.95 -4.15
N CYS A 256 -21.81 -3.84 -3.44
CA CYS A 256 -22.84 -2.96 -2.86
C CYS A 256 -23.98 -2.58 -3.83
N PRO A 257 -23.70 -2.12 -5.06
CA PRO A 257 -24.76 -1.70 -5.97
C PRO A 257 -25.70 -2.84 -6.38
N PHE A 258 -25.19 -4.07 -6.47
CA PHE A 258 -26.02 -5.24 -6.78
C PHE A 258 -26.95 -5.59 -5.62
N HIS A 259 -26.46 -5.53 -4.39
CA HIS A 259 -27.29 -5.78 -3.19
C HIS A 259 -28.39 -4.72 -3.08
N ILE A 260 -28.10 -3.46 -3.42
CA ILE A 260 -29.12 -2.39 -3.49
C ILE A 260 -30.18 -2.67 -4.57
N LEU A 261 -29.80 -3.19 -5.74
CA LEU A 261 -30.79 -3.59 -6.76
C LEU A 261 -31.71 -4.70 -6.25
N MET A 262 -31.15 -5.68 -5.52
CA MET A 262 -31.94 -6.74 -4.88
C MET A 262 -32.86 -6.18 -3.77
N TYR A 263 -32.39 -5.21 -3.00
CA TYR A 263 -33.21 -4.52 -2.00
C TYR A 263 -34.42 -3.84 -2.65
N LYS A 264 -34.18 -3.11 -3.75
CA LYS A 264 -35.18 -2.38 -4.54
C LYS A 264 -36.18 -3.26 -5.29
N SER A 265 -35.95 -4.57 -5.40
CA SER A 265 -36.83 -5.47 -6.16
C SER A 265 -38.26 -5.56 -5.62
N HIS A 266 -38.47 -5.21 -4.34
CA HIS A 266 -39.78 -5.25 -3.68
C HIS A 266 -39.92 -4.08 -2.70
N LEU A 267 -41.18 -3.70 -2.41
CA LEU A 267 -41.49 -2.78 -1.31
C LEU A 267 -41.17 -3.47 0.03
N ARG A 268 -40.52 -2.72 0.94
CA ARG A 268 -40.09 -3.23 2.25
C ARG A 268 -40.85 -2.55 3.38
N SER A 269 -41.24 -3.32 4.38
CA SER A 269 -41.79 -2.83 5.64
C SER A 269 -40.67 -2.56 6.63
N TYR A 270 -40.83 -1.54 7.50
CA TYR A 270 -39.91 -1.32 8.62
C TYR A 270 -39.79 -2.54 9.55
N ARG A 271 -40.80 -3.43 9.56
CA ARG A 271 -40.81 -4.66 10.36
C ARG A 271 -39.86 -5.73 9.85
N GLU A 272 -39.41 -5.63 8.59
CA GLU A 272 -38.42 -6.53 8.01
C GLU A 272 -36.99 -6.10 8.34
N LEU A 273 -36.80 -4.88 8.89
CA LEU A 273 -35.50 -4.35 9.27
C LEU A 273 -35.12 -4.78 10.70
N PRO A 274 -33.84 -5.10 10.97
CA PRO A 274 -32.70 -5.03 10.05
C PRO A 274 -32.62 -6.25 9.12
N MET A 275 -32.34 -6.00 7.84
CA MET A 275 -32.05 -7.06 6.85
C MET A 275 -30.53 -7.18 6.70
N ARG A 276 -29.98 -8.31 7.12
CA ARG A 276 -28.55 -8.60 7.05
C ARG A 276 -28.26 -9.52 5.87
N TRP A 277 -27.60 -9.03 4.83
CA TRP A 277 -27.31 -9.80 3.64
C TRP A 277 -25.81 -9.98 3.46
N ALA A 278 -25.38 -11.20 3.18
CA ALA A 278 -23.96 -11.53 3.00
C ALA A 278 -23.72 -12.27 1.68
N GLU A 279 -22.55 -12.06 1.08
CA GLU A 279 -22.11 -12.71 -0.14
C GLU A 279 -20.60 -12.95 -0.09
N LEU A 280 -20.16 -14.16 -0.43
CA LEU A 280 -18.76 -14.40 -0.83
C LEU A 280 -18.55 -13.84 -2.24
N GLY A 281 -18.49 -12.51 -2.33
CA GLY A 281 -18.60 -11.76 -3.58
C GLY A 281 -17.25 -11.59 -4.27
N THR A 282 -17.10 -12.22 -5.43
CA THR A 282 -15.88 -12.07 -6.25
C THR A 282 -15.91 -10.78 -7.04
N VAL A 283 -14.92 -9.93 -6.77
CA VAL A 283 -14.75 -8.60 -7.34
C VAL A 283 -13.39 -8.47 -8.01
N TYR A 284 -13.25 -7.44 -8.86
CA TYR A 284 -12.03 -7.18 -9.60
C TYR A 284 -11.65 -5.69 -9.53
N ARG A 285 -10.41 -5.41 -9.15
CA ARG A 285 -9.84 -4.05 -9.08
C ARG A 285 -8.60 -3.95 -9.94
N TYR A 286 -8.50 -2.86 -10.70
CA TYR A 286 -7.34 -2.54 -11.50
C TYR A 286 -6.22 -2.01 -10.61
N GLU A 287 -5.47 -2.93 -10.02
CA GLU A 287 -4.24 -2.62 -9.31
C GLU A 287 -3.06 -2.54 -10.30
N LYS A 288 -2.19 -1.53 -10.15
CA LYS A 288 -0.98 -1.42 -10.98
C LYS A 288 -0.12 -2.69 -10.83
N SER A 289 0.50 -3.16 -11.90
CA SER A 289 1.27 -4.42 -11.88
C SER A 289 2.40 -4.39 -10.83
N GLY A 290 3.06 -3.25 -10.67
CA GLY A 290 4.15 -3.05 -9.71
C GLY A 290 3.76 -3.12 -8.23
N VAL A 291 2.47 -3.05 -7.88
CA VAL A 291 2.00 -3.14 -6.48
C VAL A 291 1.45 -4.53 -6.12
N LEU A 292 1.35 -5.44 -7.08
CA LEU A 292 0.81 -6.79 -6.84
C LEU A 292 1.77 -7.61 -5.97
N HIS A 293 1.20 -8.37 -5.02
CA HIS A 293 2.01 -9.10 -4.05
C HIS A 293 1.37 -10.42 -3.59
N GLY A 294 1.66 -11.51 -4.30
CA GLY A 294 1.15 -12.84 -3.97
C GLY A 294 -0.36 -12.82 -3.79
N LEU A 295 -0.86 -13.32 -2.64
CA LEU A 295 -2.26 -13.23 -2.22
C LEU A 295 -2.66 -11.94 -1.48
N LEU A 296 -1.71 -11.09 -1.05
CA LEU A 296 -2.00 -9.91 -0.22
C LEU A 296 -2.56 -8.73 -1.03
N ARG A 297 -2.10 -8.58 -2.29
CA ARG A 297 -2.59 -7.55 -3.20
C ARG A 297 -2.73 -8.15 -4.60
N VAL A 298 -3.98 -8.31 -5.02
CA VAL A 298 -4.40 -9.04 -6.21
C VAL A 298 -5.44 -8.22 -6.99
N ARG A 299 -5.65 -8.57 -8.25
CA ARG A 299 -6.66 -7.91 -9.08
C ARG A 299 -8.03 -8.58 -9.00
N GLY A 300 -8.07 -9.90 -8.76
CA GLY A 300 -9.31 -10.65 -8.57
C GLY A 300 -9.32 -11.32 -7.20
N PHE A 301 -10.37 -11.06 -6.42
CA PHE A 301 -10.51 -11.60 -5.06
C PHE A 301 -11.96 -11.77 -4.67
N THR A 302 -12.21 -12.67 -3.71
CA THR A 302 -13.52 -12.89 -3.12
C THR A 302 -13.53 -12.26 -1.74
N GLN A 303 -14.46 -11.33 -1.50
CA GLN A 303 -14.65 -10.71 -0.21
C GLN A 303 -15.73 -11.48 0.57
N ASP A 304 -15.54 -11.58 1.87
CA ASP A 304 -16.58 -11.86 2.87
C ASP A 304 -17.50 -10.65 3.05
N ASP A 305 -18.18 -10.25 1.97
CA ASP A 305 -18.91 -8.99 1.93
C ASP A 305 -20.30 -9.11 2.56
N ALA A 306 -20.76 -8.05 3.21
CA ALA A 306 -22.10 -8.00 3.78
C ALA A 306 -22.65 -6.57 3.80
N HIS A 307 -23.95 -6.45 3.53
CA HIS A 307 -24.69 -5.19 3.56
C HIS A 307 -25.91 -5.34 4.47
N ILE A 308 -25.98 -4.48 5.48
CA ILE A 308 -27.09 -4.44 6.42
C ILE A 308 -27.97 -3.23 6.09
N PHE A 309 -29.22 -3.51 5.78
CA PHE A 309 -30.24 -2.47 5.61
C PHE A 309 -31.00 -2.34 6.93
N CYS A 310 -30.91 -1.18 7.58
CA CYS A 310 -31.52 -0.93 8.88
C CYS A 310 -32.08 0.51 8.96
N THR A 311 -32.86 0.79 10.00
CA THR A 311 -33.29 2.17 10.30
C THR A 311 -32.14 2.95 10.94
N HIS A 312 -32.22 4.29 10.91
CA HIS A 312 -31.21 5.15 11.56
C HIS A 312 -31.06 4.88 13.06
N GLU A 313 -32.13 4.44 13.72
CA GLU A 313 -32.15 4.14 15.16
C GLU A 313 -31.45 2.81 15.47
N GLN A 314 -31.36 1.90 14.49
CA GLN A 314 -30.74 0.59 14.62
C GLN A 314 -29.23 0.60 14.31
N VAL A 315 -28.70 1.69 13.75
CA VAL A 315 -27.31 1.74 13.24
C VAL A 315 -26.28 1.41 14.32
N GLU A 316 -26.38 2.01 15.50
CA GLU A 316 -25.41 1.77 16.59
C GLU A 316 -25.47 0.31 17.07
N ASP A 317 -26.67 -0.23 17.29
CA ASP A 317 -26.86 -1.63 17.70
C ASP A 317 -26.30 -2.63 16.67
N GLU A 318 -26.51 -2.37 15.37
CA GLU A 318 -25.98 -3.21 14.30
C GLU A 318 -24.45 -3.11 14.18
N ILE A 319 -23.85 -1.94 14.42
CA ILE A 319 -22.38 -1.79 14.44
C ILE A 319 -21.78 -2.59 15.59
N VAL A 320 -22.34 -2.49 16.80
CA VAL A 320 -21.89 -3.26 17.97
C VAL A 320 -21.94 -4.76 17.67
N GLU A 321 -23.02 -5.21 17.04
CA GLU A 321 -23.19 -6.62 16.70
C GLU A 321 -22.20 -7.10 15.64
N VAL A 322 -21.94 -6.29 14.61
CA VAL A 322 -20.90 -6.57 13.60
C VAL A 322 -19.52 -6.65 14.25
N ILE A 323 -19.18 -5.73 15.18
CA ILE A 323 -17.90 -5.75 15.89
C ILE A 323 -17.78 -7.01 16.76
N ARG A 324 -18.85 -7.38 17.50
CA ARG A 324 -18.88 -8.62 18.29
C ARG A 324 -18.62 -9.83 17.39
N PHE A 325 -19.36 -9.93 16.29
CA PHE A 325 -19.26 -11.04 15.35
C PHE A 325 -17.87 -11.12 14.68
N ALA A 326 -17.33 -9.99 14.22
CA ALA A 326 -15.99 -9.93 13.65
C ALA A 326 -14.92 -10.40 14.65
N ARG A 327 -15.03 -10.00 15.92
CA ARG A 327 -14.10 -10.46 16.98
C ARG A 327 -14.17 -11.96 17.20
N GLU A 328 -15.35 -12.56 17.15
CA GLU A 328 -15.51 -14.01 17.26
C GLU A 328 -14.88 -14.74 16.08
N MET A 329 -15.06 -14.22 14.86
CA MET A 329 -14.40 -14.72 13.66
C MET A 329 -12.87 -14.68 13.81
N TRP A 330 -12.29 -13.52 14.15
CA TRP A 330 -10.84 -13.38 14.36
C TRP A 330 -10.31 -14.33 15.44
N LYS A 331 -11.04 -14.47 16.56
CA LYS A 331 -10.66 -15.37 17.65
C LYS A 331 -10.66 -16.83 17.21
N ALA A 332 -11.59 -17.26 16.37
CA ALA A 332 -11.62 -18.62 15.84
C ALA A 332 -10.37 -18.96 15.00
N PHE A 333 -9.76 -17.97 14.35
CA PHE A 333 -8.48 -18.10 13.64
C PHE A 333 -7.25 -17.88 14.53
N GLY A 334 -7.41 -17.73 15.84
CA GLY A 334 -6.32 -17.58 16.81
C GLY A 334 -5.76 -16.15 16.92
N PHE A 335 -6.45 -15.15 16.38
CA PHE A 335 -6.05 -13.74 16.51
C PHE A 335 -6.67 -13.12 17.77
N GLU A 336 -5.85 -12.98 18.83
CA GLU A 336 -6.31 -12.48 20.13
C GLU A 336 -6.07 -10.98 20.34
N LYS A 337 -5.08 -10.41 19.66
CA LYS A 337 -4.71 -9.00 19.78
C LYS A 337 -5.16 -8.27 18.53
N LEU A 338 -6.17 -7.41 18.69
CA LEU A 338 -6.76 -6.62 17.63
C LEU A 338 -6.56 -5.14 17.94
N ASP A 339 -6.06 -4.40 16.97
CA ASP A 339 -6.01 -2.95 17.01
C ASP A 339 -7.19 -2.41 16.19
N PHE A 340 -7.90 -1.43 16.74
CA PHE A 340 -9.06 -0.81 16.11
C PHE A 340 -8.72 0.61 15.69
N TYR A 341 -9.10 0.97 14.46
CA TYR A 341 -8.89 2.29 13.89
C TYR A 341 -10.21 2.83 13.37
N LEU A 342 -10.50 4.09 13.68
CA LEU A 342 -11.67 4.79 13.16
C LEU A 342 -11.24 5.72 12.02
N SER A 343 -11.73 5.45 10.81
CA SER A 343 -11.54 6.34 9.66
C SER A 343 -12.62 7.42 9.64
N THR A 344 -12.21 8.69 9.63
CA THR A 344 -13.11 9.85 9.60
C THR A 344 -13.22 10.45 8.20
N LYS A 345 -14.06 11.49 8.04
CA LYS A 345 -14.30 12.18 6.76
C LYS A 345 -12.98 12.58 6.05
N PRO A 346 -12.74 12.13 4.80
CA PRO A 346 -11.60 12.55 3.99
C PRO A 346 -11.84 13.91 3.31
N GLU A 347 -10.79 14.52 2.73
CA GLU A 347 -10.91 15.78 1.97
C GLU A 347 -11.89 15.67 0.78
N LYS A 348 -11.81 14.58 0.01
CA LYS A 348 -12.76 14.26 -1.07
C LYS A 348 -13.85 13.34 -0.52
N ALA A 349 -15.01 13.91 -0.17
CA ALA A 349 -16.15 13.19 0.41
C ALA A 349 -17.47 13.50 -0.31
N VAL A 350 -18.47 12.63 -0.14
CA VAL A 350 -19.85 12.80 -0.66
C VAL A 350 -20.82 12.86 0.51
N GLY A 351 -21.92 13.59 0.35
CA GLY A 351 -22.97 13.75 1.36
C GLY A 351 -22.78 14.99 2.24
N GLU A 352 -23.81 15.30 3.02
CA GLU A 352 -23.84 16.46 3.91
C GLU A 352 -22.96 16.27 5.15
N ASP A 353 -22.43 17.36 5.69
CA ASP A 353 -21.53 17.34 6.85
C ASP A 353 -22.21 16.75 8.10
N ASP A 354 -23.50 17.04 8.30
CA ASP A 354 -24.27 16.52 9.43
C ASP A 354 -24.38 14.99 9.39
N LEU A 355 -24.47 14.39 8.19
CA LEU A 355 -24.48 12.93 8.04
C LEU A 355 -23.12 12.33 8.39
N TRP A 356 -22.03 12.98 8.00
CA TRP A 356 -20.66 12.57 8.36
C TRP A 356 -20.40 12.63 9.86
N ILE A 357 -20.87 13.69 10.52
CA ILE A 357 -20.78 13.84 11.98
C ILE A 357 -21.54 12.69 12.64
N LYS A 358 -22.80 12.48 12.25
CA LYS A 358 -23.63 11.41 12.81
C LYS A 358 -23.03 10.02 12.60
N ALA A 359 -22.52 9.72 11.41
CA ALA A 359 -21.87 8.45 11.12
C ALA A 359 -20.60 8.23 11.96
N THR A 360 -19.76 9.27 12.06
CA THR A 360 -18.52 9.21 12.84
C THR A 360 -18.79 9.02 14.32
N ASP A 361 -19.80 9.71 14.86
CA ASP A 361 -20.17 9.59 16.28
C ASP A 361 -20.81 8.24 16.58
N SER A 362 -21.66 7.71 15.69
CA SER A 362 -22.23 6.35 15.84
C SER A 362 -21.12 5.29 15.90
N LEU A 363 -20.09 5.40 15.04
CA LEU A 363 -18.93 4.51 15.04
C LEU A 363 -18.02 4.68 16.26
N ARG A 364 -18.02 5.84 16.92
CA ARG A 364 -17.23 6.09 18.13
C ARG A 364 -17.91 5.57 19.39
N ASN A 365 -19.25 5.62 19.41
CA ASN A 365 -20.06 5.18 20.55
C ASN A 365 -20.17 3.66 20.63
N ALA A 366 -20.26 3.00 19.47
CA ALA A 366 -20.23 1.54 19.34
C ALA A 366 -18.83 0.97 19.62
#